data_AF-A0A940IXQ5-F1
#
_entry.id   AF-A0A940IXQ5-F1
#
_cell.length_a   1.000
_cell.length_b   1.000
_cell.length_c   1.000
_cell.angle_alpha   90.00
_cell.angle_beta   90.00
_cell.angle_gamma   90.00
#
_symmetry.space_group_name_H-M   'P 1'
#
loop_
_entity.id
_entity.type
_entity.pdbx_description
1 polymer ?
#
loop_
_entity_poly.entity_id
_entity_poly.type
_entity_poly.pdbx_seq_one_letter_code
_entity_poly.pdbx_strand_id
1 'polypeptide(L)'
;MNYFSCLKGIQNTVLSSRNALSVVFGTVVLLASGCSQLKQSKPVAANDSALTSAASTSAPMTNAPSALPEQKSEYLVAKEQALANTSAEVQARYKAGVEAMESQQWQLAEQIFTELVLSESRITEVSAGQGDLAPSFAGAYLNLAIIAEQQGDPQRAQAYVNQALKANPLNPYAHNFNGVLARQRGDFALAQKSYQQALSSMPNYQQAHLNLAILAELYQGDFVLAKQHYQAYLAIVSDDKKVQRWLAVLELKLDKLANKSNGRL
;
A
#
# COMPACT_ATOMS: atom_id res chain seq x y z
N MET A 1 -16.85 11.96 -2.95
CA MET A 1 -16.63 12.58 -1.63
C MET A 1 -16.73 11.49 -0.56
N ASN A 2 -15.69 11.21 0.22
CA ASN A 2 -14.45 10.59 -0.24
C ASN A 2 -13.99 9.63 0.88
N TYR A 3 -13.72 8.36 0.53
CA TYR A 3 -13.00 7.33 1.30
C TYR A 3 -11.76 7.81 2.11
N PHE A 4 -11.28 9.02 1.82
CA PHE A 4 -10.11 9.67 2.38
C PHE A 4 -10.28 10.17 3.82
N SER A 5 -11.49 10.45 4.29
CA SER A 5 -11.69 11.04 5.64
C SER A 5 -11.40 10.03 6.75
N CYS A 6 -11.81 8.76 6.57
CA CYS A 6 -11.62 7.71 7.58
C CYS A 6 -10.15 7.26 7.68
N LEU A 7 -9.43 7.15 6.54
CA LEU A 7 -8.01 6.76 6.51
C LEU A 7 -7.08 7.80 7.18
N LYS A 8 -7.46 9.09 7.18
CA LYS A 8 -6.71 10.13 7.92
C LYS A 8 -6.76 9.93 9.44
N GLY A 9 -7.85 9.36 9.97
CA GLY A 9 -8.00 9.07 11.40
C GLY A 9 -7.09 7.94 11.88
N ILE A 10 -7.03 6.84 11.13
CA ILE A 10 -6.23 5.64 11.47
C ILE A 10 -4.72 5.96 11.49
N GLN A 11 -4.24 6.83 10.58
CA GLN A 11 -2.83 7.23 10.56
C GLN A 11 -2.39 8.03 11.80
N ASN A 12 -3.28 8.76 12.46
CA ASN A 12 -2.94 9.52 13.67
C ASN A 12 -2.85 8.65 14.92
N THR A 13 -3.61 7.56 15.00
CA THR A 13 -3.63 6.67 16.17
C THR A 13 -2.35 5.82 16.27
N VAL A 14 -1.82 5.37 15.13
CA VAL A 14 -0.62 4.51 15.07
C VAL A 14 0.68 5.24 15.44
N LEU A 15 0.72 6.58 15.31
CA LEU A 15 1.89 7.38 15.71
C LEU A 15 1.88 7.80 17.19
N SER A 16 0.72 7.75 17.85
CA SER A 16 0.54 8.15 19.26
C SER A 16 1.00 7.08 20.26
N SER A 17 0.90 5.80 19.91
CA SER A 17 1.17 4.67 20.82
C SER A 17 2.66 4.39 21.08
N ARG A 18 3.60 5.14 20.48
CA ARG A 18 5.05 4.89 20.63
C ARG A 18 5.71 5.58 21.84
N ASN A 19 4.96 6.33 22.66
CA ASN A 19 5.51 7.07 23.81
C ASN A 19 5.23 6.48 25.20
N ALA A 20 4.66 5.28 25.29
CA ALA A 20 4.44 4.62 26.58
C ALA A 20 4.89 3.17 26.52
N LEU A 21 6.14 2.89 26.92
CA LEU A 21 6.60 1.68 27.63
C LEU A 21 8.12 1.72 27.79
N SER A 22 8.55 2.29 28.91
CA SER A 22 9.86 2.05 29.51
C SER A 22 9.70 1.07 30.69
N VAL A 23 10.74 0.26 30.89
CA VAL A 23 11.10 -0.53 32.09
C VAL A 23 10.34 -1.86 32.30
N VAL A 24 11.03 -3.00 32.23
CA VAL A 24 11.59 -3.86 33.32
C VAL A 24 11.81 -5.30 32.76
N PHE A 25 12.88 -5.95 33.24
CA PHE A 25 13.25 -7.39 33.17
C PHE A 25 14.01 -7.83 31.91
N GLY A 26 15.10 -8.58 31.99
CA GLY A 26 15.72 -9.28 33.11
C GLY A 26 16.79 -10.21 32.53
N THR A 27 17.97 -10.23 33.15
CA THR A 27 19.12 -11.06 32.78
C THR A 27 18.80 -12.55 32.91
N VAL A 28 19.02 -13.33 31.84
CA VAL A 28 19.27 -14.77 31.94
C VAL A 28 20.46 -15.12 31.03
N VAL A 29 21.42 -15.78 31.66
CA VAL A 29 22.72 -16.19 31.17
C VAL A 29 22.68 -17.68 30.81
N LEU A 30 23.29 -18.01 29.65
CA LEU A 30 23.90 -19.28 29.21
C LEU A 30 23.06 -20.57 29.21
N LEU A 31 23.02 -21.24 28.05
CA LEU A 31 23.91 -22.39 27.79
C LEU A 31 23.95 -22.76 26.29
N ALA A 32 25.07 -23.35 25.91
CA ALA A 32 25.57 -23.55 24.56
C ALA A 32 25.00 -24.79 23.85
N SER A 33 25.13 -24.80 22.52
CA SER A 33 25.83 -25.82 21.72
C SER A 33 25.08 -26.14 20.42
N GLY A 34 25.78 -26.11 19.30
CA GLY A 34 25.29 -26.72 18.06
C GLY A 34 25.81 -26.10 16.77
N CYS A 35 27.11 -26.22 16.49
CA CYS A 35 27.64 -26.11 15.13
C CYS A 35 27.01 -27.19 14.24
N SER A 36 26.64 -26.87 13.00
CA SER A 36 26.90 -27.71 11.82
C SER A 36 26.50 -27.07 10.49
N GLN A 37 27.52 -26.91 9.64
CA GLN A 37 27.53 -27.14 8.19
C GLN A 37 26.86 -26.13 7.25
N LEU A 38 27.70 -25.15 6.87
CA LEU A 38 27.65 -24.41 5.61
C LEU A 38 27.80 -25.35 4.42
N LYS A 39 26.81 -25.40 3.53
CA LYS A 39 26.98 -25.93 2.17
C LYS A 39 27.25 -24.76 1.22
N GLN A 40 28.49 -24.74 0.75
CA GLN A 40 29.00 -23.88 -0.32
C GLN A 40 28.40 -24.35 -1.66
N SER A 41 27.88 -23.42 -2.46
CA SER A 41 27.76 -23.61 -3.92
C SER A 41 28.63 -22.57 -4.62
N LYS A 42 29.61 -23.08 -5.37
CA LYS A 42 30.59 -22.35 -6.17
C LYS A 42 29.93 -21.66 -7.40
N PRO A 43 30.64 -20.70 -8.03
CA PRO A 43 30.09 -19.72 -8.96
C PRO A 43 30.00 -20.28 -10.39
N VAL A 44 29.01 -19.82 -11.16
CA VAL A 44 28.97 -20.03 -12.60
C VAL A 44 29.68 -18.86 -13.27
N ALA A 45 30.63 -19.22 -14.13
CA ALA A 45 31.53 -18.34 -14.84
C ALA A 45 30.85 -17.60 -16.00
N ALA A 46 31.50 -16.49 -16.34
CA ALA A 46 31.23 -15.58 -17.43
C ALA A 46 31.16 -16.26 -18.80
N ASN A 47 30.40 -15.65 -19.70
CA ASN A 47 30.69 -15.71 -21.12
C ASN A 47 30.65 -14.28 -21.68
N ASP A 48 31.85 -13.76 -21.95
CA ASP A 48 32.09 -12.54 -22.72
C ASP A 48 32.03 -12.89 -24.20
N SER A 49 31.28 -12.12 -24.98
CA SER A 49 31.62 -11.93 -26.39
C SER A 49 31.21 -10.53 -26.87
N ALA A 50 32.27 -9.75 -27.12
CA ALA A 50 32.42 -8.75 -28.18
C ALA A 50 31.64 -7.44 -28.11
N LEU A 51 32.32 -6.47 -27.48
CA LEU A 51 32.66 -5.15 -28.02
C LEU A 51 32.33 -4.90 -29.51
N THR A 52 31.47 -3.92 -29.77
CA THR A 52 31.66 -2.97 -30.87
C THR A 52 31.41 -1.55 -30.37
N SER A 53 32.38 -0.70 -30.64
CA SER A 53 32.49 0.72 -30.34
C SER A 53 31.36 1.58 -30.93
N ALA A 54 30.87 2.56 -30.17
CA ALA A 54 30.45 3.84 -30.72
C ALA A 54 30.54 4.93 -29.66
N ALA A 55 31.02 6.08 -30.11
CA ALA A 55 31.50 7.18 -29.30
C ALA A 55 30.39 7.97 -28.59
N SER A 56 30.83 8.60 -27.50
CA SER A 56 30.27 9.74 -26.79
C SER A 56 29.54 10.77 -27.66
N THR A 57 28.28 11.04 -27.31
CA THR A 57 27.69 12.39 -27.35
C THR A 57 26.83 12.60 -26.11
N SER A 58 27.24 13.58 -25.32
CA SER A 58 26.49 14.16 -24.20
C SER A 58 25.28 14.92 -24.74
N ALA A 59 24.07 14.52 -24.34
CA ALA A 59 22.86 15.32 -24.49
C ALA A 59 22.16 15.43 -23.12
N PRO A 60 21.57 16.58 -22.78
CA PRO A 60 21.17 16.90 -21.42
C PRO A 60 19.93 16.12 -21.01
N MET A 61 19.98 15.45 -19.86
CA MET A 61 18.80 14.87 -19.22
C MET A 61 17.95 15.99 -18.61
N THR A 62 17.20 16.68 -19.46
CA THR A 62 16.06 17.51 -19.04
C THR A 62 14.80 16.90 -19.63
N ASN A 63 14.34 15.82 -19.02
CA ASN A 63 12.94 15.43 -19.13
C ASN A 63 12.44 15.27 -17.70
N ALA A 64 11.89 16.37 -17.15
CA ALA A 64 10.88 16.26 -16.12
C ALA A 64 9.80 15.29 -16.64
N PRO A 65 9.23 14.40 -15.80
CA PRO A 65 8.15 13.54 -16.25
C PRO A 65 6.98 14.44 -16.67
N SER A 66 6.84 14.62 -17.99
CA SER A 66 5.63 15.11 -18.61
C SER A 66 4.49 14.24 -18.10
N ALA A 67 3.46 14.87 -17.53
CA ALA A 67 2.24 14.20 -17.10
C ALA A 67 1.80 13.24 -18.21
N LEU A 68 1.92 11.94 -17.95
CA LEU A 68 1.49 10.90 -18.88
C LEU A 68 0.02 11.16 -19.21
N PRO A 69 -0.40 11.04 -20.48
CA PRO A 69 -1.80 11.21 -20.84
C PRO A 69 -2.63 10.28 -19.96
N GLU A 70 -3.68 10.85 -19.38
CA GLU A 70 -4.53 10.28 -18.33
C GLU A 70 -5.35 9.10 -18.89
N GLN A 71 -4.68 8.00 -19.22
CA GLN A 71 -5.32 6.75 -19.61
C GLN A 71 -5.98 6.21 -18.34
N LYS A 72 -7.29 6.46 -18.22
CA LYS A 72 -8.11 6.04 -17.07
C LYS A 72 -7.80 4.57 -16.79
N SER A 73 -7.26 4.27 -15.60
CA SER A 73 -6.78 2.92 -15.34
C SER A 73 -7.89 1.90 -15.48
N GLU A 74 -7.53 0.67 -15.86
CA GLU A 74 -8.48 -0.44 -16.00
C GLU A 74 -9.39 -0.59 -14.77
N TYR A 75 -8.83 -0.37 -13.58
CA TYR A 75 -9.58 -0.30 -12.32
C TYR A 75 -10.67 0.79 -12.31
N LEU A 76 -10.36 2.01 -12.76
CA LEU A 76 -11.30 3.14 -12.74
C LEU A 76 -12.43 2.95 -13.75
N VAL A 77 -12.15 2.34 -14.91
CA VAL A 77 -13.17 1.96 -15.89
C VAL A 77 -14.09 0.88 -15.31
N ALA A 78 -13.53 -0.19 -14.76
CA ALA A 78 -14.30 -1.27 -14.15
C ALA A 78 -15.15 -0.78 -12.96
N LYS A 79 -14.60 0.13 -12.14
CA LYS A 79 -15.32 0.74 -11.01
C LYS A 79 -16.54 1.55 -11.46
N GLU A 80 -16.40 2.33 -12.52
CA GLU A 80 -17.49 3.16 -13.06
C GLU A 80 -18.62 2.29 -13.63
N GLN A 81 -18.27 1.26 -14.39
CA GLN A 81 -19.24 0.29 -14.91
C GLN A 81 -19.97 -0.45 -13.78
N ALA A 82 -19.23 -0.92 -12.78
CA ALA A 82 -19.82 -1.58 -11.61
C ALA A 82 -20.81 -0.65 -10.87
N LEU A 83 -20.45 0.63 -10.71
CA LEU A 83 -21.33 1.60 -10.06
C LEU A 83 -22.61 1.84 -10.87
N ALA A 84 -22.51 1.96 -12.20
CA ALA A 84 -23.66 2.15 -13.08
C ALA A 84 -24.65 0.98 -13.03
N ASN A 85 -24.15 -0.24 -12.83
CA ASN A 85 -24.95 -1.46 -12.78
C ASN A 85 -25.45 -1.81 -11.37
N THR A 86 -25.07 -1.04 -10.35
CA THR A 86 -25.48 -1.27 -8.95
C THR A 86 -26.81 -0.57 -8.66
N SER A 87 -27.76 -1.27 -8.02
CA SER A 87 -29.06 -0.69 -7.67
C SER A 87 -28.93 0.50 -6.71
N ALA A 88 -29.86 1.45 -6.80
CA ALA A 88 -29.89 2.63 -5.92
C ALA A 88 -29.97 2.24 -4.43
N GLU A 89 -30.65 1.14 -4.10
CA GLU A 89 -30.73 0.62 -2.73
C GLU A 89 -29.35 0.17 -2.21
N VAL A 90 -28.59 -0.57 -3.02
CA VAL A 90 -27.24 -1.03 -2.64
C VAL A 90 -26.30 0.17 -2.50
N GLN A 91 -26.39 1.15 -3.41
CA GLN A 91 -25.60 2.39 -3.32
C GLN A 91 -25.94 3.18 -2.04
N ALA A 92 -27.22 3.29 -1.68
CA ALA A 92 -27.66 4.00 -0.48
C ALA A 92 -27.18 3.31 0.80
N ARG A 93 -27.31 1.98 0.88
CA ARG A 93 -26.79 1.19 2.02
C ARG A 93 -25.28 1.34 2.16
N TYR A 94 -24.55 1.25 1.04
CA TYR A 94 -23.10 1.41 1.06
C TYR A 94 -22.69 2.78 1.59
N LYS A 95 -23.38 3.85 1.12
CA LYS A 95 -23.17 5.22 1.60
C LYS A 95 -23.44 5.33 3.11
N ALA A 96 -24.54 4.76 3.60
CA ALA A 96 -24.87 4.75 5.03
C ALA A 96 -23.78 4.04 5.86
N GLY A 97 -23.21 2.94 5.36
CA GLY A 97 -22.08 2.25 6.00
C GLY A 97 -20.83 3.14 6.11
N VAL A 98 -20.51 3.91 5.06
CA VAL A 98 -19.39 4.87 5.08
C VAL A 98 -19.66 6.01 6.07
N GLU A 99 -20.88 6.57 6.08
CA GLU A 99 -21.27 7.62 7.03
C GLU A 99 -21.18 7.13 8.48
N ALA A 100 -21.54 5.88 8.74
CA ALA A 100 -21.37 5.24 10.05
C ALA A 100 -19.88 5.14 10.44
N MET A 101 -18.99 4.76 9.51
CA MET A 101 -17.53 4.76 9.76
C MET A 101 -17.00 6.16 10.05
N GLU A 102 -17.42 7.18 9.29
CA GLU A 102 -17.02 8.57 9.50
C GLU A 102 -17.49 9.10 10.85
N SER A 103 -18.66 8.66 11.30
CA SER A 103 -19.24 8.94 12.62
C SER A 103 -18.70 8.03 13.73
N GLN A 104 -17.70 7.19 13.45
CA GLN A 104 -17.10 6.22 14.38
C GLN A 104 -18.10 5.21 14.97
N GLN A 105 -19.23 4.97 14.30
CA GLN A 105 -20.22 3.97 14.65
C GLN A 105 -19.80 2.62 14.06
N TRP A 106 -18.68 2.08 14.56
CA TRP A 106 -18.01 0.91 13.98
C TRP A 106 -18.89 -0.33 13.93
N GLN A 107 -19.71 -0.57 14.95
CA GLN A 107 -20.64 -1.70 15.01
C GLN A 107 -21.76 -1.57 13.97
N LEU A 108 -22.32 -0.36 13.81
CA LEU A 108 -23.34 -0.11 12.79
C LEU A 108 -22.75 -0.27 11.38
N ALA A 109 -21.56 0.29 11.15
CA ALA A 109 -20.86 0.14 9.88
C ALA A 109 -20.59 -1.34 9.57
N GLU A 110 -20.12 -2.11 10.55
CA GLU A 110 -19.87 -3.54 10.42
C GLU A 110 -21.15 -4.29 10.04
N GLN A 111 -22.26 -4.01 10.72
CA GLN A 111 -23.56 -4.61 10.42
C GLN A 111 -23.96 -4.31 8.98
N ILE A 112 -23.93 -3.04 8.56
CA ILE A 112 -24.33 -2.61 7.21
C ILE A 112 -23.49 -3.32 6.14
N PHE A 113 -22.16 -3.33 6.28
CA PHE A 113 -21.31 -3.97 5.28
C PHE A 113 -21.41 -5.50 5.30
N THR A 114 -21.65 -6.12 6.47
CA THR A 114 -21.91 -7.55 6.57
C THR A 114 -23.20 -7.92 5.85
N GLU A 115 -24.28 -7.17 6.06
CA GLU A 115 -25.55 -7.36 5.35
C GLU A 115 -25.38 -7.20 3.82
N LEU A 116 -24.58 -6.22 3.38
CA LEU A 116 -24.28 -6.02 1.96
C LEU A 116 -23.57 -7.23 1.33
N VAL A 117 -22.50 -7.73 1.94
CA VAL A 117 -21.76 -8.89 1.38
C VAL A 117 -22.55 -10.21 1.50
N LEU A 118 -23.45 -10.33 2.48
CA LEU A 118 -24.38 -11.45 2.55
C LEU A 118 -25.47 -11.37 1.47
N SER A 119 -25.90 -10.16 1.11
CA SER A 119 -26.83 -9.97 -0.01
C SER A 119 -26.21 -10.33 -1.36
N GLU A 120 -24.89 -10.11 -1.52
CA GLU A 120 -24.11 -10.54 -2.69
C GLU A 120 -24.16 -12.06 -2.88
N SER A 121 -23.98 -12.82 -1.80
CA SER A 121 -23.98 -14.29 -1.84
C SER A 121 -25.33 -14.84 -2.31
N ARG A 122 -26.44 -14.15 -1.95
CA ARG A 122 -27.79 -14.51 -2.40
C ARG A 122 -28.03 -14.17 -3.87
N ILE A 123 -27.45 -13.08 -4.38
CA ILE A 123 -27.58 -12.67 -5.78
C ILE A 123 -26.76 -13.59 -6.69
N THR A 124 -25.52 -13.91 -6.30
CA THR A 124 -24.62 -14.77 -7.09
C THR A 124 -25.13 -16.21 -7.25
N GLU A 125 -25.82 -16.76 -6.24
CA GLU A 125 -26.49 -18.08 -6.36
C GLU A 125 -27.68 -18.05 -7.33
N VAL A 126 -28.41 -16.93 -7.40
CA VAL A 126 -29.60 -16.78 -8.28
C VAL A 126 -29.18 -16.42 -9.71
N SER A 127 -28.06 -15.71 -9.89
CA SER A 127 -27.55 -15.24 -11.19
C SER A 127 -26.56 -16.20 -11.86
N ALA A 128 -26.23 -17.35 -11.27
CA ALA A 128 -25.26 -18.31 -11.79
C ALA A 128 -25.57 -18.89 -13.20
N GLY A 129 -26.73 -18.57 -13.78
CA GLY A 129 -27.10 -18.90 -15.17
C GLY A 129 -26.83 -17.81 -16.21
N GLN A 130 -26.43 -16.59 -15.83
CA GLN A 130 -26.13 -15.49 -16.75
C GLN A 130 -24.79 -14.85 -16.35
N GLY A 131 -23.77 -15.02 -17.19
CA GLY A 131 -22.39 -14.61 -16.96
C GLY A 131 -22.13 -13.10 -17.01
N ASP A 132 -22.97 -12.28 -16.38
CA ASP A 132 -22.91 -10.82 -16.47
C ASP A 132 -22.83 -10.14 -15.08
N LEU A 133 -21.69 -9.47 -14.85
CA LEU A 133 -21.58 -8.21 -14.10
C LEU A 133 -22.17 -8.16 -12.68
N ALA A 134 -21.88 -9.14 -11.83
CA ALA A 134 -22.07 -8.96 -10.39
C ALA A 134 -21.32 -7.68 -9.93
N PRO A 135 -21.98 -6.74 -9.22
CA PRO A 135 -21.27 -5.62 -8.61
C PRO A 135 -20.16 -6.18 -7.73
N SER A 136 -18.89 -5.89 -8.03
CA SER A 136 -17.80 -6.36 -7.18
C SER A 136 -17.90 -5.66 -5.83
N PHE A 137 -18.35 -6.39 -4.79
CA PHE A 137 -18.41 -5.89 -3.42
C PHE A 137 -17.02 -5.80 -2.76
N ALA A 138 -15.95 -5.80 -3.56
CA ALA A 138 -14.58 -5.59 -3.10
C ALA A 138 -14.45 -4.36 -2.19
N GLY A 139 -15.21 -3.29 -2.46
CA GLY A 139 -15.26 -2.12 -1.59
C GLY A 139 -15.88 -2.39 -0.21
N ALA A 140 -16.94 -3.21 -0.13
CA ALA A 140 -17.58 -3.55 1.14
C ALA A 140 -16.67 -4.45 1.99
N TYR A 141 -16.04 -5.46 1.38
CA TYR A 141 -15.00 -6.25 2.05
C TYR A 141 -13.84 -5.40 2.54
N LEU A 142 -13.37 -4.44 1.74
CA LEU A 142 -12.31 -3.53 2.19
C LEU A 142 -12.74 -2.69 3.41
N ASN A 143 -13.97 -2.19 3.44
CA ASN A 143 -14.48 -1.47 4.60
C ASN A 143 -14.60 -2.37 5.84
N LEU A 144 -15.05 -3.62 5.69
CA LEU A 144 -15.02 -4.60 6.78
C LEU A 144 -13.58 -4.85 7.29
N ALA A 145 -12.59 -4.87 6.40
CA ALA A 145 -11.20 -5.00 6.80
C ALA A 145 -10.71 -3.80 7.64
N ILE A 146 -11.07 -2.58 7.22
CA ILE A 146 -10.75 -1.35 7.94
C ILE A 146 -11.43 -1.34 9.32
N ILE A 147 -12.70 -1.73 9.39
CA ILE A 147 -13.45 -1.81 10.65
C ILE A 147 -12.81 -2.84 11.59
N ALA A 148 -12.44 -4.02 11.08
CA ALA A 148 -11.78 -5.05 11.87
C ALA A 148 -10.41 -4.59 12.41
N GLU A 149 -9.62 -3.88 11.60
CA GLU A 149 -8.35 -3.30 12.06
C GLU A 149 -8.57 -2.26 13.17
N GLN A 150 -9.56 -1.39 13.00
CA GLN A 150 -9.95 -0.39 14.00
C GLN A 150 -10.46 -1.01 15.30
N GLN A 151 -11.06 -2.20 15.24
CA GLN A 151 -11.48 -2.99 16.40
C GLN A 151 -10.33 -3.81 17.03
N GLY A 152 -9.12 -3.73 16.48
CA GLY A 152 -7.95 -4.46 16.99
C GLY A 152 -7.90 -5.94 16.59
N ASP A 153 -8.63 -6.34 15.53
CA ASP A 153 -8.61 -7.70 14.98
C ASP A 153 -7.90 -7.74 13.62
N PRO A 154 -6.56 -7.81 13.59
CA PRO A 154 -5.78 -7.84 12.36
C PRO A 154 -5.97 -9.15 11.57
N GLN A 155 -6.42 -10.24 12.20
CA GLN A 155 -6.67 -11.50 11.52
C GLN A 155 -7.93 -11.41 10.66
N ARG A 156 -9.03 -10.89 11.22
CA ARG A 156 -10.24 -10.58 10.46
C ARG A 156 -9.97 -9.54 9.39
N ALA A 157 -9.19 -8.51 9.69
CA ALA A 157 -8.80 -7.50 8.71
C ALA A 157 -8.13 -8.15 7.48
N GLN A 158 -7.16 -9.03 7.70
CA GLN A 158 -6.49 -9.74 6.61
C GLN A 158 -7.44 -10.66 5.83
N ALA A 159 -8.34 -11.36 6.51
CA ALA A 159 -9.33 -12.22 5.85
C ALA A 159 -10.24 -11.41 4.91
N TYR A 160 -10.72 -10.25 5.36
CA TYR A 160 -11.55 -9.36 4.55
C TYR A 160 -10.76 -8.70 3.40
N VAL A 161 -9.50 -8.33 3.59
CA VAL A 161 -8.62 -7.89 2.48
C VAL A 161 -8.50 -8.97 1.41
N ASN A 162 -8.33 -10.23 1.80
CA ASN A 162 -8.24 -11.33 0.86
C ASN A 162 -9.54 -11.50 0.05
N GLN A 163 -10.71 -11.34 0.69
CA GLN A 163 -11.99 -11.34 -0.01
C GLN A 163 -12.13 -10.14 -0.96
N ALA A 164 -11.69 -8.95 -0.54
CA ALA A 164 -11.69 -7.76 -1.39
C ALA A 164 -10.85 -7.96 -2.66
N LEU A 165 -9.66 -8.55 -2.51
CA LEU A 165 -8.75 -8.86 -3.63
C LEU A 165 -9.23 -10.04 -4.48
N LYS A 166 -9.96 -11.00 -3.91
CA LYS A 166 -10.62 -12.05 -4.67
C LYS A 166 -11.74 -11.48 -5.55
N ALA A 167 -12.54 -10.56 -5.00
CA ALA A 167 -13.63 -9.91 -5.72
C ALA A 167 -13.14 -8.89 -6.77
N ASN A 168 -12.00 -8.25 -6.55
CA ASN A 168 -11.33 -7.40 -7.53
C ASN A 168 -9.80 -7.44 -7.34
N PRO A 169 -9.09 -8.26 -8.13
CA PRO A 169 -7.63 -8.39 -8.05
C PRO A 169 -6.85 -7.11 -8.38
N LEU A 170 -7.48 -6.15 -9.07
CA LEU A 170 -6.88 -4.87 -9.47
C LEU A 170 -7.24 -3.73 -8.51
N ASN A 171 -7.86 -4.00 -7.36
CA ASN A 171 -8.29 -2.95 -6.44
C ASN A 171 -7.07 -2.29 -5.75
N PRO A 172 -6.72 -1.03 -6.08
CA PRO A 172 -5.54 -0.39 -5.53
C PRO A 172 -5.69 -0.06 -4.05
N TYR A 173 -6.91 0.21 -3.58
CA TYR A 173 -7.18 0.48 -2.18
C TYR A 173 -6.98 -0.76 -1.31
N ALA A 174 -7.43 -1.93 -1.80
CA ALA A 174 -7.25 -3.20 -1.11
C ALA A 174 -5.77 -3.62 -1.08
N HIS A 175 -5.04 -3.47 -2.18
CA HIS A 175 -3.60 -3.68 -2.22
C HIS A 175 -2.84 -2.74 -1.29
N ASN A 176 -3.18 -1.46 -1.26
CA ASN A 176 -2.55 -0.52 -0.32
C ASN A 176 -2.85 -0.90 1.14
N PHE A 177 -4.09 -1.28 1.48
CA PHE A 177 -4.42 -1.69 2.85
C PHE A 177 -3.73 -3.02 3.23
N ASN A 178 -3.62 -3.97 2.30
CA ASN A 178 -2.80 -5.18 2.48
C ASN A 178 -1.35 -4.82 2.82
N GLY A 179 -0.78 -3.83 2.12
CA GLY A 179 0.56 -3.35 2.40
C GLY A 179 0.70 -2.72 3.79
N VAL A 180 -0.33 -2.02 4.26
CA VAL A 180 -0.37 -1.45 5.61
C VAL A 180 -0.37 -2.57 6.66
N LEU A 181 -1.25 -3.56 6.53
CA LEU A 181 -1.32 -4.71 7.44
C LEU A 181 0.01 -5.50 7.43
N ALA A 182 0.58 -5.74 6.25
CA ALA A 182 1.87 -6.41 6.09
C ALA A 182 3.01 -5.67 6.79
N ARG A 183 3.06 -4.33 6.65
CA ARG A 183 4.06 -3.50 7.33
C ARG A 183 3.88 -3.53 8.85
N GLN A 184 2.65 -3.46 9.35
CA GLN A 184 2.35 -3.52 10.79
C GLN A 184 2.85 -4.82 11.43
N ARG A 185 2.78 -5.95 10.69
CA ARG A 185 3.32 -7.25 11.15
C ARG A 185 4.80 -7.50 10.83
N GLY A 186 5.50 -6.52 10.26
CA GLY A 186 6.93 -6.62 9.91
C GLY A 186 7.25 -7.34 8.59
N ASP A 187 6.24 -7.69 7.79
CA ASP A 187 6.42 -8.29 6.47
C ASP A 187 6.64 -7.20 5.40
N PHE A 188 7.84 -6.63 5.41
CA PHE A 188 8.19 -5.50 4.55
C PHE A 188 8.26 -5.87 3.06
N ALA A 189 8.59 -7.12 2.74
CA ALA A 189 8.62 -7.60 1.36
C ALA A 189 7.21 -7.63 0.76
N LEU A 190 6.23 -8.18 1.49
CA LEU A 190 4.85 -8.15 1.05
C LEU A 190 4.28 -6.73 1.05
N ALA A 191 4.66 -5.90 2.02
CA ALA A 191 4.23 -4.50 2.06
C ALA A 191 4.63 -3.77 0.78
N GLN A 192 5.90 -3.85 0.39
CA GLN A 192 6.41 -3.25 -0.84
C GLN A 192 5.66 -3.78 -2.06
N LYS A 193 5.54 -5.11 -2.20
CA LYS A 193 4.83 -5.73 -3.32
C LYS A 193 3.39 -5.22 -3.43
N SER A 194 2.69 -5.12 -2.31
CA SER A 194 1.29 -4.69 -2.29
C SER A 194 1.15 -3.21 -2.66
N TYR A 195 2.03 -2.33 -2.18
CA TYR A 195 2.03 -0.93 -2.61
C TYR A 195 2.35 -0.78 -4.11
N GLN A 196 3.29 -1.58 -4.64
CA GLN A 196 3.60 -1.59 -6.06
C GLN A 196 2.41 -2.07 -6.90
N GLN A 197 1.70 -3.11 -6.47
CA GLN A 197 0.47 -3.57 -7.13
C GLN A 197 -0.62 -2.48 -7.15
N ALA A 198 -0.78 -1.74 -6.04
CA ALA A 198 -1.68 -0.60 -6.01
C ALA A 198 -1.32 0.48 -7.05
N LEU A 199 -0.03 0.78 -7.19
CA LEU A 199 0.48 1.74 -8.18
C LEU A 199 0.41 1.23 -9.61
N SER A 200 0.54 -0.08 -9.86
CA SER A 200 0.30 -0.67 -11.18
C SER A 200 -1.14 -0.47 -11.64
N SER A 201 -2.12 -0.58 -10.73
CA SER A 201 -3.54 -0.37 -11.03
C SER A 201 -3.97 1.09 -11.01
N MET A 202 -3.27 1.95 -10.27
CA MET A 202 -3.54 3.39 -10.20
C MET A 202 -2.21 4.15 -9.98
N PRO A 203 -1.52 4.54 -11.06
CA PRO A 203 -0.20 5.15 -10.96
C PRO A 203 -0.14 6.46 -10.16
N ASN A 204 -1.24 7.20 -10.12
CA ASN A 204 -1.37 8.45 -9.36
C ASN A 204 -1.96 8.23 -7.95
N TYR A 205 -1.96 7.00 -7.42
CA TYR A 205 -2.51 6.74 -6.09
C TYR A 205 -1.56 7.24 -4.99
N GLN A 206 -1.86 8.43 -4.47
CA GLN A 206 -0.99 9.16 -3.57
C GLN A 206 -0.69 8.40 -2.27
N GLN A 207 -1.64 7.68 -1.67
CA GLN A 207 -1.36 6.92 -0.44
C GLN A 207 -0.35 5.80 -0.65
N ALA A 208 -0.38 5.12 -1.80
CA ALA A 208 0.58 4.06 -2.08
C ALA A 208 1.99 4.63 -2.27
N HIS A 209 2.14 5.79 -2.92
CA HIS A 209 3.42 6.52 -2.97
C HIS A 209 3.92 6.89 -1.57
N LEU A 210 3.08 7.51 -0.74
CA LEU A 210 3.49 7.91 0.61
C LEU A 210 3.90 6.70 1.46
N ASN A 211 3.11 5.62 1.43
CA ASN A 211 3.39 4.42 2.21
C ASN A 211 4.66 3.71 1.76
N LEU A 212 4.91 3.66 0.44
CA LEU A 212 6.12 3.06 -0.12
C LEU A 212 7.37 3.91 0.19
N ALA A 213 7.26 5.24 0.18
CA ALA A 213 8.33 6.13 0.60
C ALA A 213 8.72 5.90 2.07
N ILE A 214 7.73 5.86 2.96
CA ILE A 214 7.92 5.59 4.39
C ILE A 214 8.52 4.19 4.61
N LEU A 215 8.04 3.19 3.86
CA LEU A 215 8.57 1.83 3.94
C LEU A 215 10.06 1.80 3.57
N ALA A 216 10.40 2.39 2.43
CA ALA A 216 11.75 2.44 1.89
C ALA A 216 12.72 3.16 2.83
N GLU A 217 12.31 4.32 3.36
CA GLU A 217 13.15 5.12 4.26
C GLU A 217 13.36 4.45 5.61
N LEU A 218 12.28 4.04 6.28
CA LEU A 218 12.34 3.65 7.70
C LEU A 218 12.71 2.19 7.92
N TYR A 219 12.38 1.31 6.98
CA TYR A 219 12.51 -0.14 7.17
C TYR A 219 13.52 -0.78 6.23
N GLN A 220 13.73 -0.21 5.04
CA GLN A 220 14.63 -0.79 4.03
C GLN A 220 15.96 -0.04 3.91
N GLY A 221 16.00 1.23 4.34
CA GLY A 221 17.16 2.10 4.14
C GLY A 221 17.40 2.50 2.69
N ASP A 222 16.43 2.26 1.80
CA ASP A 222 16.50 2.66 0.39
C ASP A 222 16.07 4.12 0.24
N PHE A 223 17.02 5.02 0.52
CA PHE A 223 16.80 6.46 0.50
C PHE A 223 16.54 7.01 -0.90
N VAL A 224 17.01 6.33 -1.94
CA VAL A 224 16.79 6.74 -3.33
C VAL A 224 15.33 6.45 -3.71
N LEU A 225 14.85 5.24 -3.43
CA LEU A 225 13.46 4.87 -3.65
C LEU A 225 12.50 5.72 -2.81
N ALA A 226 12.86 5.98 -1.54
CA ALA A 226 12.08 6.87 -0.68
C ALA A 226 11.94 8.27 -1.27
N LYS A 227 13.05 8.87 -1.74
CA LYS A 227 13.05 10.20 -2.37
C LYS A 227 12.13 10.22 -3.59
N GLN A 228 12.24 9.24 -4.48
CA GLN A 228 11.42 9.13 -5.69
C GLN A 228 9.92 9.15 -5.34
N HIS A 229 9.50 8.37 -4.35
CA HIS A 229 8.09 8.27 -4.00
C HIS A 229 7.56 9.44 -3.17
N TYR A 230 8.38 10.10 -2.34
CA TYR A 230 7.98 11.38 -1.74
C TYR A 230 7.78 12.47 -2.79
N GLN A 231 8.65 12.52 -3.81
CA GLN A 231 8.49 13.47 -4.92
C GLN A 231 7.21 13.17 -5.72
N ALA A 232 6.95 11.89 -6.05
CA ALA A 232 5.72 11.49 -6.73
C ALA A 232 4.46 11.84 -5.91
N TYR A 233 4.49 11.65 -4.58
CA TYR A 233 3.42 12.07 -3.68
C TYR A 233 3.20 13.59 -3.72
N LEU A 234 4.27 14.39 -3.59
CA LEU A 234 4.19 15.85 -3.56
C LEU A 234 3.84 16.46 -4.92
N ALA A 235 4.08 15.76 -6.02
CA ALA A 235 3.58 16.15 -7.34
C ALA A 235 2.04 16.13 -7.40
N ILE A 236 1.38 15.30 -6.58
CA ILE A 236 -0.07 15.18 -6.48
C ILE A 236 -0.63 16.03 -5.31
N VAL A 237 0.06 16.02 -4.17
CA VAL A 237 -0.33 16.72 -2.93
C VAL A 237 0.73 17.76 -2.58
N SER A 238 0.69 18.90 -3.26
CA SER A 238 1.78 19.88 -3.23
C SER A 238 1.95 20.62 -1.90
N ASP A 239 0.91 20.79 -1.09
CA ASP A 239 0.93 21.54 0.19
C ASP A 239 1.07 20.66 1.45
N ASP A 240 1.52 19.40 1.33
CA ASP A 240 1.83 18.60 2.52
C ASP A 240 3.18 19.02 3.13
N LYS A 241 3.14 20.04 3.99
CA LYS A 241 4.31 20.58 4.72
C LYS A 241 5.06 19.53 5.53
N LYS A 242 4.39 18.45 5.96
CA LYS A 242 5.02 17.38 6.73
C LYS A 242 5.91 16.57 5.81
N VAL A 243 5.37 16.13 4.67
CA VAL A 243 6.12 15.34 3.69
C VAL A 243 7.22 16.17 3.03
N GLN A 244 7.00 17.47 2.78
CA GLN A 244 8.05 18.38 2.32
C GLN A 244 9.26 18.41 3.27
N ARG A 245 9.02 18.46 4.60
CA ARG A 245 10.09 18.42 5.60
C ARG A 245 10.80 17.07 5.61
N TRP A 246 10.07 15.96 5.52
CA TRP A 246 10.66 14.63 5.44
C TRP A 246 11.57 14.49 4.22
N LEU A 247 11.11 14.95 3.05
CA LEU A 247 11.92 14.96 1.82
C LEU A 247 13.19 15.81 1.99
N ALA A 248 13.09 17.02 2.53
CA ALA A 248 14.26 17.88 2.74
C ALA A 248 15.31 17.24 3.67
N VAL A 249 14.87 16.59 4.75
CA VAL A 249 15.78 15.86 5.66
C VAL A 249 16.44 14.68 4.95
N LEU A 250 15.68 13.94 4.15
CA LEU A 250 16.19 12.81 3.36
C LEU A 250 17.24 13.26 2.34
N GLU A 251 17.04 14.41 1.68
CA GLU A 251 17.98 14.97 0.72
C GLU A 251 19.31 15.36 1.36
N LEU A 252 19.29 16.04 2.51
CA LEU A 252 20.51 16.36 3.27
C LEU A 252 21.29 15.09 3.66
N LYS A 253 20.57 14.01 3.99
CA LYS A 253 21.19 12.72 4.31
C LYS A 253 21.86 12.10 3.08
N LEU A 254 21.20 12.12 1.93
CA LEU A 254 21.75 11.62 0.66
C LEU A 254 23.02 12.39 0.26
N ASP A 255 23.01 13.72 0.36
CA ASP A 255 24.17 14.56 0.04
C ASP A 255 25.37 14.22 0.94
N LYS A 256 25.11 14.05 2.25
CA LYS A 256 26.15 13.64 3.20
C LYS A 256 26.73 12.27 2.87
N LEU A 257 25.90 11.32 2.43
CA LEU A 257 26.34 9.99 2.02
C LEU A 257 27.21 10.04 0.75
N ALA A 258 26.79 10.82 -0.25
CA ALA A 258 27.55 11.02 -1.48
C ALA A 258 28.91 11.69 -1.25
N ASN A 259 28.96 12.71 -0.39
CA ASN A 259 30.22 13.37 -0.04
C ASN A 259 31.18 12.44 0.71
N LYS A 260 30.65 11.55 1.56
CA LYS A 260 31.45 10.56 2.29
C LYS A 260 32.02 9.47 1.37
N SER A 261 31.29 9.06 0.33
CA SER A 261 31.83 8.11 -0.66
C SER A 261 32.92 8.74 -1.52
N ASN A 262 32.83 10.03 -1.82
CA ASN A 262 33.78 10.73 -2.69
C ASN A 262 35.08 11.14 -1.97
N GLY A 263 35.06 11.30 -0.65
CA GLY A 263 36.25 11.63 0.17
C GLY A 263 37.10 10.44 0.63
N ARG A 264 36.85 9.23 0.09
CA ARG A 264 37.64 8.02 0.33
C ARG A 264 38.48 7.68 -0.92
N LEU A 265 39.53 8.47 -1.17
CA LEU A 265 40.64 8.16 -2.08
C LEU A 265 41.95 8.56 -1.40
#